data_AF-A0A0V0VY86-F1
#
_entry.id   AF-A0A0V0VY86-F1
#
_cell.length_a   1.000
_cell.length_b   1.000
_cell.length_c   1.000
_cell.angle_alpha   90.00
_cell.angle_beta   90.00
_cell.angle_gamma   90.00
#
_symmetry.space_group_name_H-M   'P 1'
#
loop_
_entity.id
_entity.type
_entity.pdbx_description
1 polymer ?
#
loop_
_entity_poly.entity_id
_entity_poly.type
_entity_poly.pdbx_seq_one_letter_code
_entity_poly.pdbx_strand_id
1 'polypeptide(L)'
;LFLLFICKMNLFGQNRQMAAHLSNIIKQYAHSGTSPLGPHTPTLEVKISKAIIALSVPLIAYFGYQSYKIETEHKNHPRPEFIEYDHLYGHRSMKRLPYGDGLRTWFHNPYYNALPGIGYETEDPYLEKMKKEGKTPEKH
;
A
#
# COMPACT_ATOMS: atom_id res chain seq x y z
N LEU A 1 -25.55 14.24 63.45
CA LEU A 1 -25.93 13.99 62.02
C LEU A 1 -25.95 15.26 61.17
N PHE A 2 -26.58 16.36 61.60
CA PHE A 2 -26.74 17.59 60.80
C PHE A 2 -25.40 18.26 60.36
N LEU A 3 -24.40 18.36 61.23
CA LEU A 3 -23.08 18.94 60.92
C LEU A 3 -22.27 18.14 59.89
N LEU A 4 -22.37 16.80 59.93
CA LEU A 4 -21.72 15.92 58.95
C LEU A 4 -22.38 16.05 57.57
N PHE A 5 -23.69 16.31 57.52
CA PHE A 5 -24.43 16.53 56.29
C PHE A 5 -24.02 17.85 55.62
N ILE A 6 -23.91 18.94 56.39
CA ILE A 6 -23.45 20.25 55.89
C ILE A 6 -22.01 20.16 55.37
N CYS A 7 -21.12 19.48 56.09
CA CYS A 7 -19.73 19.31 55.68
C CYS A 7 -19.60 18.51 54.37
N LYS A 8 -20.39 17.44 54.21
CA LYS A 8 -20.42 16.61 52.99
C LYS A 8 -21.02 17.35 51.80
N MET A 9 -22.02 18.21 52.01
CA MET A 9 -22.56 19.09 50.97
C MET A 9 -21.56 20.15 50.51
N ASN A 10 -20.78 20.75 51.42
CA ASN A 10 -19.73 21.71 51.06
C ASN A 10 -18.55 21.05 50.32
N LEU A 11 -18.11 19.86 50.75
CA LEU A 11 -17.10 19.09 50.02
C LEU A 11 -17.60 18.69 48.62
N PHE A 12 -18.87 18.29 48.49
CA PHE A 12 -19.48 17.96 47.21
C PHE A 12 -19.59 19.20 46.29
N GLY A 13 -19.89 20.37 46.87
CA GLY A 13 -19.91 21.66 46.17
C GLY A 13 -18.52 22.07 45.65
N GLN A 14 -17.49 22.00 46.48
CA GLN A 14 -16.10 22.28 46.08
C GLN A 14 -15.61 21.31 44.99
N ASN A 15 -15.93 20.02 45.11
CA ASN A 15 -15.56 19.02 44.10
C ASN A 15 -16.25 19.24 42.75
N ARG A 16 -17.52 19.68 42.73
CA ARG A 16 -18.22 20.04 41.47
C ARG A 16 -17.63 21.29 40.82
N GLN A 17 -17.26 22.30 41.60
CA GLN A 17 -16.63 23.51 41.07
C GLN A 17 -15.23 23.21 40.48
N MET A 18 -14.43 22.39 41.17
CA MET A 18 -13.13 21.93 40.67
C MET A 18 -13.25 21.10 39.38
N ALA A 19 -14.21 20.18 39.32
CA ALA A 19 -14.46 19.38 38.11
C ALA A 19 -14.92 20.24 36.92
N ALA A 20 -15.78 21.23 37.17
CA ALA A 20 -16.21 22.17 36.14
C ALA A 20 -15.04 23.01 35.61
N HIS A 21 -14.17 23.52 36.50
CA HIS A 21 -12.97 24.28 36.14
C HIS A 21 -12.00 23.45 35.29
N LEU A 22 -11.71 22.20 35.70
CA LEU A 22 -10.88 21.27 34.92
C LEU A 22 -11.51 20.94 33.56
N SER A 23 -12.83 20.76 33.48
CA SER A 23 -13.50 20.51 32.21
C SER A 23 -13.44 21.69 31.25
N ASN A 24 -13.47 22.93 31.76
CA ASN A 24 -13.37 24.15 30.96
C ASN A 24 -11.95 24.34 30.43
N ILE A 25 -10.93 24.06 31.27
CA ILE A 25 -9.52 23.98 30.86
C ILE A 25 -9.37 22.96 29.72
N ILE A 26 -9.84 21.72 29.90
CA ILE A 26 -9.74 20.67 28.87
C ILE A 26 -10.43 21.09 27.57
N LYS A 27 -11.61 21.71 27.64
CA LYS A 27 -12.31 22.23 26.46
C LYS A 27 -11.54 23.36 25.77
N GLN A 28 -10.89 24.26 26.51
CA GLN A 28 -10.03 25.29 25.93
C GLN A 28 -8.85 24.68 25.16
N TYR A 29 -8.18 23.67 25.71
CA TYR A 29 -7.03 23.02 25.06
C TYR A 29 -7.44 22.07 23.92
N ALA A 30 -8.62 21.47 23.97
CA ALA A 30 -9.13 20.60 22.90
C ALA A 30 -9.31 21.35 21.56
N HIS A 31 -9.60 22.65 21.62
CA HIS A 31 -9.84 23.48 20.42
C HIS A 31 -8.63 24.31 19.98
N SER A 32 -7.65 24.55 20.86
CA SER A 32 -6.52 25.44 20.57
C SER A 32 -5.37 24.78 19.80
N GLY A 33 -5.36 23.44 19.69
CA GLY A 33 -4.23 22.71 19.08
C GLY A 33 -2.91 22.84 19.83
N THR A 34 -2.93 23.45 21.02
CA THR A 34 -1.76 23.67 21.88
C THR A 34 -1.79 22.68 23.03
N SER A 35 -0.72 21.89 23.19
CA SER A 35 -0.62 20.95 24.29
C SER A 35 -0.56 21.67 25.65
N PRO A 36 -1.26 21.18 26.69
CA PRO A 36 -1.28 21.79 28.03
C PRO A 36 0.06 21.66 28.78
N LEU A 37 1.01 20.87 28.26
CA LEU A 37 2.35 20.67 28.81
C LEU A 37 3.38 21.72 28.36
N GLY A 38 2.94 22.78 27.69
CA GLY A 38 3.80 23.84 27.16
C GLY A 38 4.39 23.52 25.78
N PRO A 39 5.14 24.46 25.18
CA PRO A 39 5.74 24.27 23.86
C PRO A 39 6.81 23.17 23.93
N HIS A 40 6.51 21.99 23.38
CA HIS A 40 7.51 20.94 23.20
C HIS A 40 8.49 21.40 22.11
N THR A 41 9.74 21.65 22.47
CA THR A 41 10.78 21.79 21.46
C THR A 41 10.91 20.43 20.76
N PRO A 42 10.73 20.36 19.43
CA PRO A 42 10.78 19.07 18.77
C PRO A 42 12.19 18.51 18.92
N THR A 43 12.30 17.31 19.49
CA THR A 43 13.55 16.57 19.58
C THR A 43 14.13 16.40 18.18
N LEU A 44 15.46 16.24 18.10
CA LEU A 44 16.15 16.00 16.83
C LEU A 44 15.49 14.86 16.03
N GLU A 45 15.07 13.81 16.74
CA GLU A 45 14.37 12.65 16.19
C GLU A 45 13.07 13.03 15.47
N VAL A 46 12.23 13.87 16.08
CA VAL A 46 10.97 14.31 15.46
C VAL A 46 11.23 15.18 14.24
N LYS A 47 12.28 16.01 14.25
CA LYS A 47 12.67 16.82 13.09
C LYS A 47 13.13 15.95 11.92
N ILE A 48 13.96 14.94 12.19
CA ILE A 48 14.44 14.00 11.18
C ILE A 48 13.27 13.19 10.62
N SER A 49 12.39 12.64 11.46
CA SER A 49 11.21 11.88 11.01
C SER A 49 10.27 12.72 10.14
N LYS A 50 10.02 13.98 10.50
CA LYS A 50 9.22 14.90 9.68
C LYS A 50 9.89 15.18 8.34
N ALA A 51 11.21 15.36 8.31
CA ALA A 51 11.95 15.55 7.07
C ALA A 51 11.90 14.31 6.17
N ILE A 52 12.05 13.10 6.74
CA ILE A 52 11.94 11.83 6.00
C ILE A 52 10.54 11.68 5.43
N ILE A 53 9.47 11.91 6.20
CA ILE A 53 8.09 11.81 5.71
C ILE A 53 7.83 12.85 4.62
N ALA A 54 8.29 14.09 4.81
CA ALA A 54 8.12 15.16 3.82
C ALA A 54 8.84 14.86 2.49
N LEU A 55 9.96 14.15 2.54
CA LEU A 55 10.73 13.76 1.35
C LEU A 55 10.25 12.43 0.74
N SER A 56 9.86 11.45 1.55
CA SER A 56 9.48 10.12 1.08
C SER A 56 8.17 10.13 0.32
N VAL A 57 7.18 10.92 0.76
CA VAL A 57 5.87 11.01 0.10
C VAL A 57 5.98 11.49 -1.36
N PRO A 58 6.63 12.63 -1.68
CA PRO A 58 6.78 13.04 -3.08
C PRO A 58 7.66 12.07 -3.88
N LEU A 59 8.65 11.43 -3.25
CA LEU A 59 9.50 10.46 -3.92
C LEU A 59 8.76 9.18 -4.31
N ILE A 60 7.94 8.63 -3.42
CA ILE A 60 7.07 7.47 -3.70
C ILE A 60 6.07 7.82 -4.81
N ALA A 61 5.46 9.01 -4.76
CA ALA A 61 4.56 9.47 -5.80
C ALA A 61 5.26 9.56 -7.17
N TYR A 62 6.47 10.11 -7.21
CA TYR A 62 7.27 10.21 -8.43
C TYR A 62 7.60 8.82 -9.00
N PHE A 63 8.10 7.89 -8.18
CA PHE A 63 8.40 6.53 -8.63
C PHE A 63 7.15 5.75 -9.05
N GLY A 64 6.03 5.94 -8.35
CA GLY A 64 4.73 5.36 -8.73
C GLY A 64 4.27 5.84 -10.10
N TYR A 65 4.39 7.15 -10.38
CA TYR A 65 4.08 7.70 -11.70
C TYR A 65 4.99 7.15 -12.80
N GLN A 66 6.30 7.05 -12.54
CA GLN A 66 7.25 6.51 -13.50
C GLN A 66 7.01 5.02 -13.78
N SER A 67 6.74 4.22 -12.76
CA SER A 67 6.34 2.82 -12.91
C SER A 67 5.04 2.69 -13.71
N TYR A 68 4.02 3.52 -13.43
CA TYR A 68 2.78 3.53 -14.22
C TYR A 68 3.04 3.82 -15.70
N LYS A 69 3.86 4.83 -16.03
CA LYS A 69 4.20 5.14 -17.42
C LYS A 69 4.89 3.98 -18.13
N ILE A 70 5.88 3.36 -17.48
CA ILE A 70 6.62 2.22 -18.03
C ILE A 70 5.67 1.04 -18.28
N GLU A 71 4.78 0.72 -17.33
CA GLU A 71 3.77 -0.34 -17.48
C GLU A 71 2.78 -0.06 -18.61
N THR A 72 2.38 1.20 -18.82
CA THR A 72 1.52 1.56 -19.97
C THR A 72 2.24 1.41 -21.31
N GLU A 73 3.54 1.65 -21.35
CA GLU A 73 4.36 1.48 -22.54
C GLU A 73 4.56 -0.01 -22.86
N HIS A 74 4.84 -0.85 -21.87
CA HIS A 74 4.94 -2.31 -22.03
C HIS A 74 3.69 -2.97 -22.62
N LYS A 75 2.50 -2.40 -22.39
CA LYS A 75 1.25 -2.88 -23.00
C LYS A 75 1.16 -2.61 -24.51
N ASN A 76 1.98 -1.71 -25.03
CA ASN A 76 2.03 -1.36 -26.45
C ASN A 76 3.11 -2.15 -27.21
N HIS A 77 3.75 -3.14 -26.59
CA HIS A 77 4.78 -3.96 -27.22
C HIS A 77 4.30 -5.40 -27.30
N PRO A 78 4.66 -6.16 -28.35
CA PRO A 78 4.39 -7.58 -28.38
C PRO A 78 5.12 -8.27 -27.23
N ARG A 79 4.52 -9.33 -26.69
CA ARG A 79 5.23 -10.21 -25.75
C ARG A 79 6.37 -10.94 -26.46
N PRO A 80 7.41 -11.39 -25.75
CA PRO A 80 8.49 -12.16 -26.36
C PRO A 80 8.00 -13.46 -26.99
N GLU A 81 8.66 -13.90 -28.06
CA GLU A 81 8.37 -15.18 -28.68
C GLU A 81 8.70 -16.34 -27.73
N PHE A 82 7.86 -17.38 -27.72
CA PHE A 82 8.07 -18.54 -26.87
C PHE A 82 9.22 -19.40 -27.40
N ILE A 83 10.25 -19.56 -26.59
CA ILE A 83 11.37 -20.48 -26.84
C ILE A 83 11.40 -21.49 -25.69
N GLU A 84 11.27 -22.78 -26.02
CA GLU A 84 11.28 -23.85 -25.02
C GLU A 84 12.72 -24.12 -24.58
N TYR A 85 13.18 -23.38 -23.56
CA TYR A 85 14.46 -23.61 -22.92
C TYR A 85 14.36 -24.73 -21.88
N ASP A 86 15.24 -25.73 -21.98
CA ASP A 86 15.25 -26.91 -21.09
C ASP A 86 15.38 -26.56 -19.60
N HIS A 87 16.02 -25.44 -19.27
CA HIS A 87 16.29 -25.03 -17.88
C HIS A 87 15.19 -24.17 -17.25
N LEU A 88 14.30 -23.54 -18.04
CA LEU A 88 13.25 -22.67 -17.48
C LEU A 88 12.09 -23.46 -16.85
N TYR A 89 11.89 -24.69 -17.31
CA TYR A 89 10.75 -25.52 -16.94
C TYR A 89 11.17 -26.74 -16.11
N GLY A 90 12.10 -26.59 -15.18
CA GLY A 90 12.64 -27.70 -14.38
C GLY A 90 11.59 -28.52 -13.60
N HIS A 91 10.45 -27.93 -13.24
CA HIS A 91 9.32 -28.62 -12.61
C HIS A 91 8.66 -29.66 -13.52
N ARG A 92 8.84 -29.58 -14.84
CA ARG A 92 8.47 -30.65 -15.78
C ARG A 92 9.39 -31.86 -15.63
N SER A 93 10.70 -31.63 -15.58
CA SER A 93 11.72 -32.68 -15.76
C SER A 93 12.02 -33.45 -14.48
N MET A 94 11.96 -32.81 -13.31
CA MET A 94 12.36 -33.43 -12.03
C MET A 94 11.17 -33.96 -11.23
N LYS A 95 10.16 -33.13 -10.99
CA LYS A 95 8.99 -33.48 -10.18
C LYS A 95 7.86 -32.50 -10.45
N ARG A 96 6.70 -33.03 -10.82
CA ARG A 96 5.47 -32.24 -10.95
C ARG A 96 5.09 -31.58 -9.63
N LEU A 97 4.50 -30.41 -9.72
CA LEU A 97 4.03 -29.66 -8.55
C LEU A 97 2.93 -30.45 -7.83
N PRO A 98 2.87 -30.42 -6.48
CA PRO A 98 1.94 -31.23 -5.69
C PRO A 98 0.49 -30.69 -5.67
N TYR A 99 0.15 -29.79 -6.60
CA TYR A 99 -1.14 -29.09 -6.64
C TYR A 99 -1.49 -28.72 -8.09
N GLY A 100 -2.78 -28.46 -8.32
CA GLY A 100 -3.31 -28.15 -9.65
C GLY A 100 -3.01 -29.27 -10.66
N ASP A 101 -2.63 -28.88 -11.87
CA ASP A 101 -2.28 -29.80 -12.97
C ASP A 101 -0.83 -30.31 -12.88
N GLY A 102 -0.08 -29.89 -11.86
CA GLY A 102 1.33 -30.24 -11.67
C GLY A 102 2.32 -29.50 -12.60
N LEU A 103 1.82 -28.76 -13.59
CA LEU A 103 2.61 -27.92 -14.51
C LEU A 103 2.53 -26.43 -14.17
N ARG A 104 1.36 -25.95 -13.75
CA ARG A 104 1.13 -24.53 -13.43
C ARG A 104 1.59 -24.20 -12.01
N THR A 105 2.28 -23.08 -11.85
CA THR A 105 2.62 -22.52 -10.54
C THR A 105 1.38 -21.93 -9.86
N TRP A 106 1.43 -21.68 -8.55
CA TRP A 106 0.32 -21.02 -7.84
C TRP A 106 0.00 -19.62 -8.36
N PHE A 107 1.01 -18.89 -8.80
CA PHE A 107 0.86 -17.57 -9.41
C PHE A 107 1.00 -17.68 -10.93
N HIS A 108 0.22 -18.58 -11.54
CA HIS A 108 0.18 -18.74 -12.98
C HIS A 108 -0.62 -17.62 -13.64
N ASN A 109 0.01 -16.87 -14.53
CA ASN A 109 -0.69 -15.93 -15.41
C ASN A 109 -0.73 -16.51 -16.83
N PRO A 110 -1.90 -16.86 -17.38
CA PRO A 110 -2.05 -17.43 -18.73
C PRO A 110 -1.45 -16.58 -19.86
N TYR A 111 -1.36 -15.27 -19.64
CA TYR A 111 -0.83 -14.32 -20.62
C TYR A 111 0.70 -14.25 -20.62
N TYR A 112 1.33 -14.20 -19.44
CA TYR A 112 2.78 -14.00 -19.28
C TYR A 112 3.57 -15.29 -19.08
N ASN A 113 2.98 -16.33 -18.50
CA ASN A 113 3.67 -17.56 -18.16
C ASN A 113 3.33 -18.62 -19.21
N ALA A 114 4.27 -18.91 -20.10
CA ALA A 114 4.12 -20.00 -21.05
C ALA A 114 4.25 -21.36 -20.36
N LEU A 115 3.49 -22.34 -20.84
CA LEU A 115 3.64 -23.74 -20.45
C LEU A 115 4.64 -24.45 -21.35
N PRO A 116 5.40 -25.42 -20.81
CA PRO A 116 6.33 -26.16 -21.63
C PRO A 116 5.55 -27.01 -22.65
N GLY A 117 6.10 -27.20 -23.86
CA GLY A 117 5.52 -27.94 -25.00
C GLY A 117 4.26 -27.35 -25.66
N ILE A 118 3.49 -26.51 -24.96
CA ILE A 118 2.25 -25.88 -25.47
C ILE A 118 2.51 -24.40 -25.83
N GLY A 119 3.43 -23.75 -25.11
CA GLY A 119 3.69 -22.32 -25.23
C GLY A 119 2.70 -21.50 -24.40
N TYR A 120 2.44 -20.27 -24.84
CA TYR A 120 1.50 -19.38 -24.18
C TYR A 120 0.05 -19.82 -24.38
N GLU A 121 -0.77 -19.74 -23.33
CA GLU A 121 -2.15 -20.23 -23.37
C GLU A 121 -3.13 -19.25 -24.05
N THR A 122 -2.84 -17.94 -24.00
CA THR A 122 -3.68 -16.88 -24.58
C THR A 122 -2.99 -16.25 -25.78
N GLU A 123 -3.77 -15.82 -26.78
CA GLU A 123 -3.26 -14.95 -27.85
C GLU A 123 -2.75 -13.63 -27.28
N ASP A 124 -1.78 -13.02 -27.97
CA ASP A 124 -1.26 -11.72 -27.55
C ASP A 124 -2.25 -10.59 -27.95
N PRO A 125 -2.80 -9.81 -27.00
CA PRO A 125 -3.69 -8.70 -27.29
C PRO A 125 -3.08 -7.66 -28.25
N TYR A 126 -1.76 -7.50 -28.24
CA TYR A 126 -1.08 -6.61 -29.18
C TYR A 126 -1.20 -7.12 -30.62
N LEU A 127 -1.00 -8.42 -30.83
CA LEU A 127 -1.16 -9.05 -32.14
C LEU A 127 -2.62 -8.97 -32.60
N GLU A 128 -3.59 -9.16 -31.71
CA GLU A 128 -5.00 -8.96 -32.04
C GLU A 128 -5.32 -7.53 -32.46
N LYS A 129 -4.75 -6.53 -31.76
CA LYS A 129 -4.92 -5.11 -32.10
C LYS A 129 -4.31 -4.80 -33.47
N MET A 130 -3.10 -5.28 -33.75
CA MET A 130 -2.45 -5.10 -35.04
C MET A 130 -3.22 -5.78 -36.19
N LYS A 131 -3.72 -7.01 -35.96
CA LYS A 131 -4.62 -7.71 -36.89
C LYS A 131 -5.86 -6.88 -37.21
N LYS A 132 -6.50 -6.26 -36.20
CA LYS A 132 -7.68 -5.38 -36.38
C LYS A 132 -7.35 -4.11 -37.15
N GLU A 133 -6.17 -3.54 -36.96
CA GLU A 133 -5.69 -2.36 -37.67
C GLU A 133 -5.16 -2.67 -39.09
N GLY A 134 -5.08 -3.94 -39.47
CA GLY A 134 -4.55 -4.36 -40.77
C GLY A 134 -3.05 -4.11 -40.95
N LYS A 135 -2.30 -3.93 -39.86
CA LYS A 135 -0.86 -3.69 -39.87
C LYS A 135 -0.11 -4.98 -39.57
N THR A 136 0.99 -5.21 -40.27
CA THR A 136 1.90 -6.30 -39.93
C THR A 136 2.61 -5.95 -38.62
N PRO A 137 2.62 -6.84 -37.61
CA PRO A 137 3.31 -6.58 -36.36
C PRO A 137 4.82 -6.46 -36.58
N GLU A 138 5.44 -5.48 -35.91
CA GLU A 138 6.89 -5.32 -35.91
C GLU A 138 7.52 -6.50 -35.17
N LYS A 139 8.44 -7.20 -35.85
CA LYS A 139 9.13 -8.37 -35.31
C LYS A 139 10.45 -7.90 -34.70
N HIS A 140 10.53 -7.89 -33.37
CA HIS A 140 11.76 -7.56 -32.65
C HIS A 140 12.65 -8.79 -32.46
#